data_AF-A0A644TWY1-F1
#
_entry.id   AF-A0A644TWY1-F1
#
_cell.length_a   1.000
_cell.length_b   1.000
_cell.length_c   1.000
_cell.angle_alpha   90.00
_cell.angle_beta   90.00
_cell.angle_gamma   90.00
#
_symmetry.space_group_name_H-M   'P 1'
#
loop_
_entity.id
_entity.type
_entity.pdbx_description
1 polymer ?
#
loop_
_entity_poly.entity_id
_entity_poly.type
_entity_poly.pdbx_seq_one_letter_code
_entity_poly.pdbx_strand_id
1 'polypeptide(L)'
;MKKRILLTIVLITFSFSCNYAQENLSGSLKSRFQPAIDSLEMRINYLISQDTSLSKMKNLKQIHILFLFAGDSLKKKNFIDNSFLDMIYPSYHSIREKNKCMLKKKTNVSYLKTYTIICDSNYKEIAGGDAIDIWKYTKPLFSNIVKLYEDDKTDIIFSLGMGNVYICIKDNDVLVLEETKDTVNIYSIKEFSECCYKKLCPWCERYKLIE
;
A
#
# COMPACT_ATOMS: atom_id res chain seq x y z
N MET A 1 -30.63 -33.61 -26.69
CA MET A 1 -30.62 -32.80 -25.45
C MET A 1 -29.22 -32.82 -24.85
N LYS A 2 -28.30 -32.03 -25.42
CA LYS A 2 -27.63 -30.88 -24.78
C LYS A 2 -26.98 -31.18 -23.41
N LYS A 3 -25.71 -31.62 -23.51
CA LYS A 3 -24.60 -31.43 -22.57
C LYS A 3 -24.44 -29.94 -22.18
N ARG A 4 -25.35 -29.40 -21.36
CA ARG A 4 -25.31 -27.99 -20.92
C ARG A 4 -25.52 -27.79 -19.41
N ILE A 5 -25.39 -28.85 -18.62
CA ILE A 5 -25.50 -28.77 -17.16
C ILE A 5 -24.26 -29.43 -16.57
N LEU A 6 -23.07 -28.81 -16.72
CA LEU A 6 -21.90 -29.12 -15.89
C LEU A 6 -20.72 -28.14 -16.10
N LEU A 7 -20.95 -26.83 -16.06
CA LEU A 7 -19.85 -25.84 -15.88
C LEU A 7 -20.37 -24.45 -15.49
N THR A 8 -21.41 -24.40 -14.66
CA THR A 8 -21.88 -23.18 -13.97
C THR A 8 -21.41 -23.18 -12.50
N ILE A 9 -20.34 -23.92 -12.22
CA ILE A 9 -19.69 -24.02 -10.92
C ILE A 9 -18.27 -23.48 -11.16
N VAL A 10 -17.81 -22.52 -10.34
CA VAL A 10 -16.56 -21.73 -10.43
C VAL A 10 -16.65 -20.37 -11.18
N LEU A 11 -17.85 -19.84 -11.39
CA LEU A 11 -18.07 -18.39 -11.63
C LEU A 11 -19.03 -17.80 -10.59
N ILE A 12 -19.04 -18.38 -9.38
CA ILE A 12 -19.26 -17.56 -8.19
C ILE A 12 -17.97 -16.75 -8.10
N THR A 13 -17.96 -15.62 -8.80
CA THR A 13 -17.10 -14.49 -8.45
C THR A 13 -17.13 -14.43 -6.94
N PHE A 14 -15.97 -14.66 -6.33
CA PHE A 14 -15.75 -14.41 -4.91
C PHE A 14 -16.25 -12.98 -4.68
N SER A 15 -17.52 -12.84 -4.30
CA SER A 15 -18.17 -11.57 -3.98
C SER A 15 -17.73 -11.23 -2.57
N PHE A 16 -16.42 -11.26 -2.38
CA PHE A 16 -15.73 -10.71 -1.24
C PHE A 16 -15.76 -9.22 -1.48
N SER A 17 -16.65 -8.53 -0.78
CA SER A 17 -16.72 -7.08 -0.77
C SER A 17 -15.60 -6.53 0.12
N CYS A 18 -14.35 -6.86 -0.20
CA CYS A 18 -13.27 -6.01 0.26
C CYS A 18 -13.30 -4.76 -0.61
N ASN A 19 -13.45 -3.60 0.03
CA ASN A 19 -13.37 -2.34 -0.67
C ASN A 19 -11.97 -1.79 -0.48
N TYR A 20 -11.34 -1.41 -1.59
CA TYR A 20 -10.13 -0.63 -1.56
C TYR A 20 -10.45 0.75 -1.01
N ALA A 21 -9.75 1.18 0.04
CA ALA A 21 -10.05 2.46 0.69
C ALA A 21 -9.40 3.67 -0.03
N GLN A 22 -8.52 3.45 -0.99
CA GLN A 22 -7.65 4.44 -1.62
C GLN A 22 -8.03 4.69 -3.09
N GLU A 23 -9.32 4.93 -3.36
CA GLU A 23 -9.86 4.99 -4.73
C GLU A 23 -9.45 6.26 -5.52
N ASN A 24 -8.93 7.27 -4.83
CA ASN A 24 -8.70 8.63 -5.36
C ASN A 24 -7.24 8.92 -5.76
N LEU A 25 -6.62 8.04 -6.56
CA LEU A 25 -5.28 8.31 -7.08
C LEU A 25 -5.28 9.37 -8.19
N SER A 26 -4.33 10.32 -8.14
CA SER A 26 -4.07 11.26 -9.24
C SER A 26 -3.78 10.53 -10.56
N GLY A 27 -4.09 11.14 -11.71
CA GLY A 27 -3.98 10.45 -13.01
C GLY A 27 -2.59 9.88 -13.33
N SER A 28 -1.53 10.61 -13.00
CA SER A 28 -0.14 10.17 -13.22
C SER A 28 0.23 8.99 -12.31
N LEU A 29 -0.08 9.06 -11.02
CA LEU A 29 0.20 7.98 -10.08
C LEU A 29 -0.67 6.75 -10.34
N LYS A 30 -1.92 6.96 -10.69
CA LYS A 30 -2.86 5.92 -11.11
C LYS A 30 -2.30 5.14 -12.28
N SER A 31 -1.95 5.81 -13.38
CA SER A 31 -1.38 5.11 -14.55
C SER A 31 -0.11 4.31 -14.23
N ARG A 32 0.72 4.82 -13.31
CA ARG A 32 2.00 4.20 -12.96
C ARG A 32 1.87 3.01 -12.00
N PHE A 33 1.02 3.11 -10.99
CA PHE A 33 0.96 2.16 -9.88
C PHE A 33 -0.30 1.29 -9.87
N GLN A 34 -1.40 1.70 -10.51
CA GLN A 34 -2.67 0.97 -10.45
C GLN A 34 -2.55 -0.49 -10.87
N PRO A 35 -1.87 -0.87 -11.98
CA PRO A 35 -1.76 -2.28 -12.35
C PRO A 35 -1.07 -3.15 -11.29
N ALA A 36 -0.09 -2.58 -10.57
CA ALA A 36 0.61 -3.27 -9.50
C ALA A 36 -0.25 -3.37 -8.22
N ILE A 37 -1.02 -2.33 -7.93
CA ILE A 37 -1.99 -2.29 -6.82
C ILE A 37 -3.12 -3.30 -7.07
N ASP A 38 -3.72 -3.32 -8.27
CA ASP A 38 -4.79 -4.27 -8.62
C ASP A 38 -4.33 -5.73 -8.45
N SER A 39 -3.12 -6.04 -8.91
CA SER A 39 -2.52 -7.37 -8.75
C SER A 39 -2.29 -7.73 -7.28
N LEU A 40 -1.83 -6.76 -6.48
CA LEU A 40 -1.66 -6.91 -5.04
C LEU A 40 -3.01 -7.14 -4.34
N GLU A 41 -4.04 -6.33 -4.62
CA GLU A 41 -5.37 -6.48 -4.04
C GLU A 41 -5.98 -7.85 -4.35
N MET A 42 -5.85 -8.32 -5.59
CA MET A 42 -6.31 -9.67 -5.95
C MET A 42 -5.59 -10.74 -5.12
N ARG A 43 -4.29 -10.56 -4.88
CA ARG A 43 -3.50 -11.48 -4.06
C ARG A 43 -3.91 -11.43 -2.58
N ILE A 44 -4.13 -10.25 -2.02
CA ILE A 44 -4.62 -10.08 -0.65
C ILE A 44 -6.02 -10.70 -0.51
N ASN A 45 -6.93 -10.43 -1.45
CA ASN A 45 -8.26 -11.02 -1.48
C ASN A 45 -8.21 -12.56 -1.50
N TYR A 46 -7.29 -13.13 -2.28
CA TYR A 46 -7.05 -14.56 -2.25
C TYR A 46 -6.63 -15.02 -0.85
N LEU A 47 -5.67 -14.37 -0.21
CA LEU A 47 -5.22 -14.72 1.15
C LEU A 47 -6.34 -14.58 2.19
N ILE A 48 -7.12 -13.50 2.15
CA ILE A 48 -8.30 -13.29 3.02
C ILE A 48 -9.29 -14.45 2.87
N SER A 49 -9.52 -14.88 1.63
CA SER A 49 -10.43 -15.99 1.34
C SER A 49 -9.98 -17.33 1.91
N GLN A 50 -8.68 -17.50 2.16
CA GLN A 50 -8.12 -18.70 2.78
C GLN A 50 -8.20 -18.66 4.32
N ASP A 51 -8.32 -17.49 4.96
CA ASP A 51 -8.47 -17.39 6.42
C ASP A 51 -9.92 -17.68 6.86
N THR A 52 -10.09 -18.62 7.79
CA THR A 52 -11.40 -19.12 8.24
C THR A 52 -12.29 -18.11 8.95
N SER A 53 -11.72 -17.01 9.46
CA SER A 53 -12.42 -15.94 10.18
C SER A 53 -12.70 -14.77 9.24
N LEU A 54 -11.65 -14.24 8.59
CA LEU A 54 -11.77 -13.09 7.70
C LEU A 54 -12.63 -13.43 6.48
N SER A 55 -12.60 -14.67 5.99
CA SER A 55 -13.42 -15.11 4.85
C SER A 55 -14.93 -14.97 5.05
N LYS A 56 -15.41 -14.81 6.29
CA LYS A 56 -16.83 -14.67 6.62
C LYS A 56 -17.24 -13.23 6.86
N MET A 57 -16.28 -12.32 6.97
CA MET A 57 -16.53 -10.91 7.20
C MET A 57 -16.95 -10.23 5.90
N LYS A 58 -17.82 -9.22 6.01
CA LYS A 58 -18.32 -8.43 4.88
C LYS A 58 -17.80 -7.01 4.98
N ASN A 59 -17.65 -6.36 3.83
CA ASN A 59 -17.31 -4.94 3.73
C ASN A 59 -15.98 -4.61 4.42
N LEU A 60 -15.03 -5.53 4.38
CA LEU A 60 -13.68 -5.29 4.84
C LEU A 60 -13.08 -4.12 4.04
N LYS A 61 -12.28 -3.31 4.71
CA LYS A 61 -11.51 -2.24 4.07
C LYS A 61 -10.06 -2.68 3.94
N GLN A 62 -9.48 -2.51 2.76
CA GLN A 62 -8.05 -2.72 2.53
C GLN A 62 -7.36 -1.37 2.34
N ILE A 63 -6.34 -1.15 3.15
CA ILE A 63 -5.46 0.02 3.11
C ILE A 63 -4.04 -0.50 2.88
N HIS A 64 -3.27 0.18 2.04
CA HIS A 64 -1.91 -0.18 1.67
C HIS A 64 -0.97 1.00 1.93
N ILE A 65 0.06 0.74 2.74
CA ILE A 65 1.25 1.60 2.82
C ILE A 65 2.28 1.04 1.84
N LEU A 66 2.42 1.68 0.68
CA LEU A 66 3.27 1.16 -0.39
C LEU A 66 4.74 1.41 -0.08
N PHE A 67 5.58 0.42 -0.30
CA PHE A 67 7.03 0.58 -0.19
C PHE A 67 7.60 0.94 -1.55
N LEU A 68 8.04 2.19 -1.67
CA LEU A 68 8.69 2.71 -2.85
C LEU A 68 10.15 3.03 -2.52
N PHE A 69 11.00 2.94 -3.53
CA PHE A 69 12.39 3.38 -3.41
C PHE A 69 12.53 4.73 -4.08
N ALA A 70 13.25 5.65 -3.45
CA ALA A 70 13.70 6.88 -4.10
C ALA A 70 15.17 6.73 -4.47
N GLY A 71 15.53 7.03 -5.72
CA GLY A 71 16.92 6.96 -6.18
C GLY A 71 17.91 7.71 -5.26
N ASP A 72 19.17 7.28 -5.23
CA ASP A 72 20.23 7.82 -4.35
C ASP A 72 20.53 9.33 -4.56
N SER A 73 19.92 9.95 -5.59
CA SER A 73 20.09 11.34 -5.98
C SER A 73 18.99 12.29 -5.49
N LEU A 74 18.10 11.84 -4.61
CA LEU A 74 16.99 12.64 -4.09
C LEU A 74 17.50 13.85 -3.29
N LYS A 75 17.24 15.06 -3.78
CA LYS A 75 17.62 16.32 -3.12
C LYS A 75 16.40 17.02 -2.55
N LYS A 76 16.63 17.91 -1.57
CA LYS A 76 15.57 18.77 -0.99
C LYS A 76 14.75 19.49 -2.05
N LYS A 77 15.40 20.00 -3.12
CA LYS A 77 14.69 20.67 -4.22
C LYS A 77 13.63 19.79 -4.88
N ASN A 78 13.89 18.48 -4.98
CA ASN A 78 12.98 17.54 -5.63
C ASN A 78 11.68 17.34 -4.86
N PHE A 79 11.71 17.56 -3.54
CA PHE A 79 10.50 17.59 -2.74
C PHE A 79 9.74 18.89 -2.96
N ILE A 80 10.43 20.04 -2.95
CA ILE A 80 9.82 21.38 -3.10
C ILE A 80 9.03 21.50 -4.42
N ASP A 81 9.57 20.95 -5.51
CA ASP A 81 8.94 20.99 -6.83
C ASP A 81 8.17 19.71 -7.19
N ASN A 82 8.00 18.78 -6.23
CA ASN A 82 7.39 17.47 -6.40
C ASN A 82 8.03 16.55 -7.47
N SER A 83 9.16 16.92 -8.09
CA SER A 83 9.84 16.10 -9.10
C SER A 83 10.34 14.76 -8.55
N PHE A 84 10.41 14.59 -7.23
CA PHE A 84 10.72 13.30 -6.62
C PHE A 84 9.70 12.20 -6.98
N LEU A 85 8.45 12.55 -7.31
CA LEU A 85 7.42 11.59 -7.73
C LEU A 85 7.79 10.86 -9.03
N ASP A 86 8.58 11.48 -9.90
CA ASP A 86 9.10 10.85 -11.12
C ASP A 86 10.32 9.97 -10.82
N MET A 87 10.98 10.19 -9.68
CA MET A 87 12.22 9.50 -9.26
C MET A 87 11.97 8.28 -8.37
N ILE A 88 10.78 8.14 -7.79
CA ILE A 88 10.41 6.98 -6.98
C ILE A 88 10.07 5.78 -7.85
N TYR A 89 10.32 4.55 -7.42
CA TYR A 89 9.91 3.35 -8.13
C TYR A 89 9.41 2.25 -7.19
N PRO A 90 8.50 1.38 -7.67
CA PRO A 90 7.90 0.35 -6.82
C PRO A 90 8.92 -0.71 -6.40
N SER A 91 8.87 -1.10 -5.12
CA SER A 91 9.59 -2.26 -4.61
C SER A 91 8.72 -3.50 -4.71
N TYR A 92 9.28 -4.67 -5.04
CA TYR A 92 8.50 -5.91 -5.20
C TYR A 92 9.00 -7.05 -4.31
N HIS A 93 8.07 -7.85 -3.80
CA HIS A 93 8.34 -9.22 -3.35
C HIS A 93 8.27 -10.15 -4.56
N SER A 94 9.24 -11.05 -4.68
CA SER A 94 9.19 -12.16 -5.63
C SER A 94 8.67 -13.39 -4.89
N ILE A 95 7.46 -13.83 -5.23
CA ILE A 95 6.81 -14.98 -4.61
C ILE A 95 6.88 -16.15 -5.58
N ARG A 96 7.36 -17.28 -5.06
CA ARG A 96 7.45 -18.51 -5.83
C ARG A 96 6.11 -19.22 -5.76
N GLU A 97 5.21 -18.93 -6.70
CA GLU A 97 3.91 -19.59 -6.73
C GLU A 97 4.03 -21.02 -7.26
N LYS A 98 3.46 -21.97 -6.51
CA LYS A 98 3.25 -23.33 -7.00
C LYS A 98 1.98 -23.31 -7.86
N ASN A 99 2.13 -23.32 -9.18
CA ASN A 99 0.99 -23.50 -10.07
C ASN A 99 0.31 -24.85 -9.77
N LYS A 100 -1.03 -24.83 -9.56
CA LYS A 100 -1.84 -26.03 -9.32
C LYS A 100 -1.93 -26.95 -10.55
N CYS A 101 -1.62 -26.45 -11.75
CA CYS A 101 -1.56 -27.27 -12.97
C CYS A 101 -0.17 -27.87 -13.15
N MET A 102 -0.08 -29.21 -13.11
CA MET A 102 1.15 -30.01 -13.12
C MET A 102 2.05 -29.90 -14.37
N LEU A 103 1.80 -28.95 -15.29
CA LEU A 103 2.45 -28.89 -16.60
C LEU A 103 3.23 -27.59 -16.89
N LYS A 104 3.34 -26.64 -15.95
CA LYS A 104 4.15 -25.42 -16.15
C LYS A 104 5.11 -25.17 -14.99
N LYS A 105 6.34 -24.74 -15.34
CA LYS A 105 7.43 -24.38 -14.41
C LYS A 105 6.95 -23.42 -13.31
N LYS A 106 7.60 -23.49 -12.14
CA LYS A 106 7.47 -22.47 -11.08
C LYS A 106 7.73 -21.09 -11.69
N THR A 107 6.73 -20.22 -11.71
CA THR A 107 6.87 -18.83 -12.12
C THR A 107 7.05 -18.00 -10.85
N ASN A 108 8.09 -17.17 -10.82
CA ASN A 108 8.19 -16.14 -9.81
C ASN A 108 7.19 -15.05 -10.20
N VAL A 109 6.21 -14.79 -9.33
CA VAL A 109 5.24 -13.70 -9.51
C VAL A 109 5.66 -12.57 -8.59
N SER A 110 5.74 -11.37 -9.13
CA SER A 110 6.14 -10.19 -8.38
C SER A 110 4.92 -9.41 -7.91
N TYR A 111 4.87 -9.08 -6.62
CA TYR A 111 3.82 -8.25 -6.03
C TYR A 111 4.45 -7.05 -5.35
N LEU A 112 3.75 -5.91 -5.40
CA LEU A 112 4.20 -4.67 -4.79
C LEU A 112 4.42 -4.89 -3.28
N LYS A 113 5.56 -4.47 -2.76
CA LYS A 113 5.82 -4.48 -1.32
C LYS A 113 4.92 -3.47 -0.65
N THR A 114 4.27 -3.89 0.42
CA THR A 114 3.27 -3.11 1.13
C THR A 114 3.23 -3.53 2.60
N TYR A 115 2.75 -2.63 3.45
CA TYR A 115 1.95 -3.07 4.58
C TYR A 115 0.47 -2.94 4.20
N THR A 116 -0.19 -4.08 4.05
CA THR A 116 -1.63 -4.15 3.92
C THR A 116 -2.24 -4.14 5.32
N ILE A 117 -3.18 -3.24 5.54
CA ILE A 117 -3.98 -3.12 6.75
C ILE A 117 -5.41 -3.49 6.36
N ILE A 118 -5.98 -4.45 7.10
CA ILE A 118 -7.33 -4.95 6.89
C ILE A 118 -8.17 -4.47 8.06
N CYS A 119 -9.20 -3.70 7.75
CA CYS A 119 -10.14 -3.16 8.73
C CYS A 119 -11.53 -3.75 8.52
N ASP A 120 -12.35 -3.70 9.56
CA ASP A 120 -13.79 -3.87 9.42
C ASP A 120 -14.46 -2.66 8.74
N SER A 121 -15.78 -2.68 8.65
CA SER A 121 -16.55 -1.61 8.01
C SER A 121 -16.48 -0.25 8.71
N ASN A 122 -16.01 -0.21 9.96
CA ASN A 122 -15.90 1.00 10.80
C ASN A 122 -14.44 1.42 10.95
N TYR A 123 -13.56 1.06 10.01
CA TYR A 123 -12.13 1.37 10.06
C TYR A 123 -11.42 0.85 11.33
N LYS A 124 -11.96 -0.18 12.00
CA LYS A 124 -11.23 -0.85 13.07
C LYS A 124 -10.24 -1.85 12.46
N GLU A 125 -8.96 -1.66 12.72
CA GLU A 125 -7.90 -2.58 12.31
C GLU A 125 -8.08 -3.96 12.97
N ILE A 126 -8.16 -5.01 12.15
CA ILE A 126 -8.37 -6.40 12.60
C ILE A 126 -7.26 -7.36 12.16
N ALA A 127 -6.57 -7.05 11.08
CA ALA A 127 -5.47 -7.83 10.56
C ALA A 127 -4.52 -6.96 9.74
N GLY A 128 -3.33 -7.48 9.49
CA GLY A 128 -2.38 -6.91 8.56
C GLY A 128 -1.81 -8.00 7.66
N GLY A 129 -1.03 -7.60 6.68
CA GLY A 129 -0.50 -8.54 5.72
C GLY A 129 0.44 -7.89 4.74
N ASP A 130 0.96 -8.72 3.85
CA ASP A 130 1.52 -8.34 2.58
C ASP A 130 1.13 -9.40 1.54
N ALA A 131 1.75 -9.38 0.36
CA ALA A 131 1.45 -10.35 -0.68
C ALA A 131 1.83 -11.80 -0.30
N ILE A 132 2.67 -11.99 0.72
CA ILE A 132 3.15 -13.30 1.18
C ILE A 132 2.11 -13.92 2.09
N ASP A 133 1.67 -13.21 3.12
CA ASP A 133 0.76 -13.73 4.14
C ASP A 133 -0.09 -12.65 4.83
N ILE A 134 -1.09 -13.09 5.58
CA ILE A 134 -1.95 -12.25 6.43
C ILE A 134 -1.85 -12.72 7.88
N TRP A 135 -1.71 -11.77 8.79
CA TRP A 135 -1.65 -11.99 10.22
C TRP A 135 -2.74 -11.20 10.95
N LYS A 136 -3.44 -11.86 11.86
CA LYS A 136 -4.46 -11.22 12.70
C LYS A 136 -3.80 -10.51 13.88
N TYR A 137 -4.25 -9.30 14.16
CA TYR A 137 -3.73 -8.53 15.27
C TYR A 137 -4.50 -8.78 16.55
N THR A 138 -3.78 -8.88 17.66
CA THR A 138 -4.38 -8.75 19.00
C THR A 138 -4.49 -7.29 19.42
N LYS A 139 -3.66 -6.40 18.85
CA LYS A 139 -3.66 -4.95 19.05
C LYS A 139 -3.36 -4.24 17.72
N PRO A 140 -4.12 -3.19 17.33
CA PRO A 140 -3.84 -2.39 16.15
C PRO A 140 -2.40 -1.86 16.12
N LEU A 141 -1.74 -1.95 14.96
CA LEU A 141 -0.38 -1.43 14.76
C LEU A 141 -0.36 -0.10 14.03
N PHE A 142 -1.36 0.18 13.18
CA PHE A 142 -1.40 1.31 12.27
C PHE A 142 -2.62 2.20 12.51
N SER A 143 -3.16 2.19 13.72
CA SER A 143 -4.40 2.90 14.07
C SER A 143 -4.40 4.39 13.69
N ASN A 144 -3.26 5.09 13.82
CA ASN A 144 -3.18 6.50 13.44
C ASN A 144 -3.25 6.68 11.92
N ILE A 145 -2.59 5.81 11.15
CA ILE A 145 -2.66 5.82 9.68
C ILE A 145 -4.07 5.47 9.20
N VAL A 146 -4.70 4.45 9.80
CA VAL A 146 -6.08 4.05 9.46
C VAL A 146 -7.06 5.20 9.68
N LYS A 147 -6.89 5.96 10.77
CA LYS A 147 -7.72 7.13 11.07
C LYS A 147 -7.63 8.22 9.98
N LEU A 148 -6.50 8.36 9.28
CA LEU A 148 -6.40 9.30 8.17
C LEU A 148 -7.32 8.92 7.01
N TYR A 149 -7.51 7.61 6.76
CA TYR A 149 -8.46 7.12 5.75
C TYR A 149 -9.91 7.23 6.22
N GLU A 150 -10.18 6.96 7.50
CA GLU A 150 -11.49 7.16 8.11
C GLU A 150 -11.96 8.63 8.01
N ASP A 151 -11.04 9.56 8.31
CA ASP A 151 -11.28 11.01 8.28
C ASP A 151 -11.20 11.63 6.86
N ASP A 152 -10.98 10.83 5.81
CA ASP A 152 -10.75 11.27 4.42
C ASP A 152 -9.61 12.31 4.25
N LYS A 153 -8.54 12.17 5.03
CA LYS A 153 -7.37 13.07 5.01
C LYS A 153 -6.26 12.63 4.07
N THR A 154 -6.40 11.48 3.42
CA THR A 154 -5.38 10.92 2.53
C THR A 154 -6.02 10.00 1.50
N ASP A 155 -5.50 10.05 0.28
CA ASP A 155 -5.88 9.13 -0.80
C ASP A 155 -4.87 7.99 -0.94
N ILE A 156 -3.60 8.22 -0.60
CA ILE A 156 -2.54 7.20 -0.63
C ILE A 156 -1.35 7.58 0.25
N ILE A 157 -0.77 6.56 0.86
CA ILE A 157 0.45 6.67 1.66
C ILE A 157 1.52 5.72 1.11
N PHE A 158 2.75 6.21 1.02
CA PHE A 158 3.90 5.39 0.70
C PHE A 158 5.10 5.70 1.61
N SER A 159 5.85 4.64 1.94
CA SER A 159 7.12 4.73 2.64
C SER A 159 8.27 4.74 1.64
N LEU A 160 9.21 5.66 1.85
CA LEU A 160 10.50 5.68 1.15
C LEU A 160 11.64 5.08 2.00
N GLY A 161 11.30 4.31 3.05
CA GLY A 161 12.28 3.73 3.97
C GLY A 161 12.75 4.70 5.08
N MET A 162 12.02 5.78 5.33
CA MET A 162 12.36 6.83 6.32
C MET A 162 11.80 6.52 7.73
N GLY A 163 11.73 5.24 8.11
CA GLY A 163 11.18 4.82 9.40
C GLY A 163 9.68 5.12 9.53
N ASN A 164 9.33 5.91 10.55
CA ASN A 164 7.96 6.39 10.84
C ASN A 164 7.54 7.61 10.01
N VAL A 165 8.34 7.99 9.01
CA VAL A 165 8.04 9.08 8.09
C VAL A 165 7.53 8.53 6.77
N TYR A 166 6.39 9.06 6.34
CA TYR A 166 5.70 8.66 5.11
C TYR A 166 5.45 9.87 4.22
N ILE A 167 5.27 9.60 2.93
CA ILE A 167 4.69 10.56 2.00
C ILE A 167 3.22 10.23 1.85
N CYS A 168 2.40 11.27 1.92
CA CYS A 168 0.95 11.21 1.77
C CYS A 168 0.55 12.05 0.57
N ILE A 169 -0.48 11.60 -0.14
CA ILE A 169 -1.11 12.39 -1.20
C ILE A 169 -2.59 12.52 -0.89
N LYS A 170 -3.10 13.75 -1.02
CA LYS A 170 -4.51 14.08 -0.92
C LYS A 170 -4.86 15.12 -1.99
N ASP A 171 -5.84 14.86 -2.84
CA ASP A 171 -6.30 15.79 -3.88
C ASP A 171 -5.18 16.34 -4.79
N ASN A 172 -4.15 15.52 -5.05
CA ASN A 172 -2.90 15.84 -5.75
C ASN A 172 -1.86 16.64 -4.94
N ASP A 173 -2.18 17.10 -3.73
CA ASP A 173 -1.20 17.70 -2.84
C ASP A 173 -0.32 16.62 -2.23
N VAL A 174 0.98 16.89 -2.19
CA VAL A 174 1.97 16.06 -1.52
C VAL A 174 2.18 16.59 -0.11
N LEU A 175 2.12 15.68 0.86
CA LEU A 175 2.30 15.94 2.28
C LEU A 175 3.33 14.97 2.85
N VAL A 176 3.96 15.35 3.95
CA VAL A 176 4.85 14.48 4.72
C VAL A 176 4.19 14.16 6.05
N LEU A 177 4.13 12.88 6.40
CA LEU A 177 3.61 12.39 7.66
C LEU A 177 4.77 11.95 8.55
N GLU A 178 4.75 12.34 9.83
CA GLU A 178 5.58 11.74 10.88
C GLU A 178 4.64 11.07 11.87
N GLU A 179 4.62 9.74 11.87
CA GLU A 179 3.83 8.97 12.83
C GLU A 179 4.57 8.87 14.16
N THR A 180 3.90 9.23 15.25
CA THR A 180 4.35 8.97 16.61
C THR A 180 3.44 7.94 17.26
N LYS A 181 3.75 7.55 18.50
CA LYS A 181 2.93 6.58 19.23
C LYS A 181 1.45 7.02 19.33
N ASP A 182 1.21 8.32 19.52
CA ASP A 182 -0.11 8.83 19.90
C ASP A 182 -0.75 9.73 18.82
N THR A 183 0.01 10.18 17.82
CA THR A 183 -0.49 11.09 16.78
C THR A 183 0.28 10.97 15.46
N VAL A 184 -0.32 11.47 14.39
CA VAL A 184 0.38 11.74 13.12
C VAL A 184 0.50 13.25 12.94
N ASN A 185 1.73 13.71 12.79
CA ASN A 185 2.01 15.08 12.39
C ASN A 185 2.01 15.15 10.86
N ILE A 186 1.28 16.13 10.31
CA ILE A 186 1.17 16.34 8.86
C ILE A 186 1.89 17.65 8.54
N TYR A 187 2.82 17.60 7.60
CA TYR A 187 3.57 18.75 7.12
C TYR A 187 3.27 18.96 5.65
N SER A 188 2.98 20.20 5.27
CA SER A 188 3.08 20.58 3.86
C SER A 188 4.51 20.39 3.36
N ILE A 189 4.69 20.21 2.05
CA ILE A 189 6.04 20.15 1.47
C ILE A 189 6.87 21.39 1.80
N LYS A 190 6.24 22.56 1.86
CA LYS A 190 6.91 23.81 2.25
C LYS A 190 7.46 23.72 3.66
N GLU A 191 6.61 23.41 4.65
CA GLU A 191 7.03 23.26 6.05
C GLU A 191 8.10 22.17 6.20
N PHE A 192 7.86 20.99 5.62
CA PHE A 192 8.83 19.90 5.60
C PHE A 192 10.19 20.39 5.10
N SER A 193 10.22 21.07 3.96
CA SER A 193 11.46 21.55 3.37
C SER A 193 12.15 22.60 4.25
N GLU A 194 11.42 23.53 4.84
CA GLU A 194 11.96 24.67 5.60
C GLU A 194 12.48 24.27 6.98
N CYS A 195 11.69 23.54 7.77
CA CYS A 195 12.02 23.23 9.17
C CYS A 195 12.59 21.83 9.39
N CYS A 196 12.12 20.86 8.61
CA CYS A 196 12.00 19.51 9.11
C CYS A 196 12.73 18.47 8.25
N TYR A 197 13.21 18.86 7.06
CA TYR A 197 13.91 18.02 6.10
C TYR A 197 15.07 17.24 6.71
N LYS A 198 15.94 17.91 7.48
CA LYS A 198 17.12 17.28 8.10
C LYS A 198 16.73 16.25 9.16
N LYS A 199 15.69 16.56 9.94
CA LYS A 199 15.19 15.71 11.02
C LYS A 199 14.49 14.48 10.45
N LEU A 200 13.64 14.67 9.43
CA LEU A 200 12.71 13.67 8.94
C LEU A 200 13.24 12.88 7.73
N CYS A 201 14.23 13.41 6.99
CA CYS A 201 15.00 12.65 6.01
C CYS A 201 16.51 12.78 6.25
N PRO A 202 17.05 12.25 7.37
CA PRO A 202 18.48 12.32 7.65
C PRO A 202 19.32 11.56 6.60
N TRP A 203 18.72 10.59 5.90
CA TRP A 203 19.43 9.79 4.89
C TRP A 203 19.53 10.53 3.56
N CYS A 204 18.59 11.43 3.25
CA CYS A 204 18.71 12.32 2.11
C CYS A 204 19.95 13.25 2.22
N GLU A 205 20.52 13.41 3.42
CA GLU A 205 21.79 14.13 3.61
C GLU A 205 23.03 13.23 3.55
N ARG A 206 22.90 11.92 3.83
CA ARG A 206 24.04 10.96 3.79
C ARG A 206 24.59 10.72 2.40
N TYR A 207 23.77 10.84 1.36
CA TYR A 207 24.20 10.69 -0.03
C TYR A 207 24.80 11.96 -0.65
N LYS A 208 25.23 12.93 0.17
CA LYS A 208 26.22 13.96 -0.23
C LYS A 208 27.62 13.34 -0.46
N LEU A 209 27.69 12.18 -1.11
CA LEU A 209 28.94 11.64 -1.58
C LEU A 209 29.32 12.37 -2.87
N ILE A 210 30.21 13.34 -2.67
CA ILE A 210 31.10 13.98 -3.65
C ILE A 210 30.43 15.11 -4.45
N GLU A 211 30.58 16.34 -3.96
CA GLU A 211 30.85 17.49 -4.84
C GLU A 211 32.32 17.46 -5.27
#